data_AF-A0A3R8L0B1-F1
#
_entry.id   AF-A0A3R8L0B1-F1
#
_cell.length_a   1.000
_cell.length_b   1.000
_cell.length_c   1.000
_cell.angle_alpha   90.00
_cell.angle_beta   90.00
_cell.angle_gamma   90.00
#
_symmetry.space_group_name_H-M   'P 1'
#
loop_
_entity.id
_entity.type
_entity.pdbx_description
1 polymer ?
#
loop_
_entity_poly.entity_id
_entity_poly.type
_entity_poly.pdbx_seq_one_letter_code
_entity_poly.pdbx_strand_id
1 'polypeptide(L)'
;MYRSYVGQILGEKDVFIRKDSPNQHIIITGISGSGKSVRIADLESNIIEQGGTILAFDMDGTHLEISHDICHFISAQEDGLEIKLLDTTLVEAKKETTINLVQYIMETICPREMHGAVQLGIVRKAIQFAIHNRDRYVSDMEAILDGLKEQDGPAAVGAYNHLCPILESNIFRYSTKKIEANKINIISLQGINPKTQKRVVEIMLSILWRKMRIEGTAKQRFTLVLDEFQNFDFQQGTILFQMLTEIRKYGVQLILSTQTLSIFNKRQLAVINQAATKLFFAHDVTDAKKMAGLIETKNKEKWTDELSHLKVGKAVTVGSLEIAGRPVNHPIITSSHYGEMGNLMLKI
;
A
#
# COMPACT_ATOMS: atom_id res chain seq x y z
N MET A 1 -2.75 -21.65 11.89
CA MET A 1 -1.73 -20.84 11.19
C MET A 1 -2.23 -20.61 9.77
N TYR A 2 -2.43 -19.34 9.41
CA TYR A 2 -2.93 -18.86 8.11
C TYR A 2 -2.14 -19.48 6.95
N ARG A 3 -2.80 -19.67 5.81
CA ARG A 3 -2.14 -20.03 4.57
C ARG A 3 -2.40 -18.91 3.57
N SER A 4 -1.35 -18.16 3.23
CA SER A 4 -1.43 -17.16 2.17
C SER A 4 -1.47 -17.88 0.85
N TYR A 5 -2.63 -17.96 0.22
CA TYR A 5 -2.75 -18.47 -1.14
C TYR A 5 -1.92 -17.59 -2.10
N VAL A 6 -1.32 -18.20 -3.13
CA VAL A 6 -0.55 -17.47 -4.15
C VAL A 6 -0.90 -17.84 -5.59
N GLY A 7 -1.76 -18.84 -5.79
CA GLY A 7 -2.12 -19.37 -7.10
C GLY A 7 -2.36 -20.88 -7.06
N GLN A 8 -2.76 -21.45 -8.19
CA GLN A 8 -2.89 -22.89 -8.39
C GLN A 8 -1.92 -23.43 -9.45
N ILE A 9 -1.52 -24.70 -9.30
CA ILE A 9 -0.86 -25.46 -10.36
C ILE A 9 -1.92 -26.28 -11.11
N LEU A 10 -1.92 -26.15 -12.44
CA LEU A 10 -2.76 -26.93 -13.36
C LEU A 10 -4.27 -26.89 -13.05
N GLY A 11 -4.75 -25.87 -12.33
CA GLY A 11 -6.17 -25.74 -11.94
C GLY A 11 -6.64 -26.74 -10.88
N GLU A 12 -5.72 -27.50 -10.26
CA GLU A 12 -6.09 -28.60 -9.35
C GLU A 12 -5.52 -28.42 -7.93
N LYS A 13 -4.37 -27.78 -7.79
CA LYS A 13 -3.63 -27.74 -6.52
C LYS A 13 -3.28 -26.33 -6.11
N ASP A 14 -3.86 -25.90 -5.00
CA ASP A 14 -3.52 -24.64 -4.35
C ASP A 14 -2.07 -24.62 -3.87
N VAL A 15 -1.43 -23.50 -4.15
CA VAL A 15 -0.11 -23.14 -3.67
C VAL A 15 -0.29 -22.09 -2.58
N PHE A 16 0.38 -22.32 -1.46
CA PHE A 16 0.38 -21.39 -0.35
C PHE A 16 1.81 -20.97 0.01
N ILE A 17 1.96 -19.81 0.64
CA ILE A 17 3.19 -19.46 1.34
C ILE A 17 3.32 -20.38 2.55
N ARG A 18 4.53 -20.88 2.81
CA ARG A 18 4.81 -21.74 3.96
C ARG A 18 4.44 -21.04 5.26
N LYS A 19 3.91 -21.84 6.18
CA LYS A 19 3.54 -21.41 7.53
C LYS A 19 4.72 -20.87 8.33
N ASP A 20 5.90 -21.44 8.16
CA ASP A 20 7.13 -21.03 8.84
C ASP A 20 7.89 -19.89 8.11
N SER A 21 7.29 -19.32 7.06
CA SER A 21 7.87 -18.18 6.37
C SER A 21 8.00 -16.97 7.32
N PRO A 22 9.14 -16.24 7.31
CA PRO A 22 9.36 -15.08 8.20
C PRO A 22 8.36 -13.94 8.00
N ASN A 23 7.74 -13.87 6.82
CA ASN A 23 6.66 -12.94 6.48
C ASN A 23 5.73 -13.57 5.44
N GLN A 24 4.69 -12.84 5.07
CA GLN A 24 3.68 -13.28 4.10
C GLN A 24 3.55 -12.28 2.92
N HIS A 25 4.53 -11.39 2.75
CA HIS A 25 4.47 -10.37 1.70
C HIS A 25 4.58 -10.99 0.32
N ILE A 26 3.81 -10.45 -0.63
CA ILE A 26 3.75 -10.88 -2.02
C ILE A 26 4.16 -9.71 -2.92
N ILE A 27 5.12 -9.95 -3.81
CA ILE A 27 5.47 -9.01 -4.88
C ILE A 27 4.99 -9.58 -6.20
N ILE A 28 4.27 -8.78 -6.97
CA ILE A 28 3.75 -9.14 -8.30
C ILE A 28 4.43 -8.24 -9.32
N THR A 29 4.98 -8.82 -10.38
CA THR A 29 5.61 -8.05 -11.45
C THR A 29 5.33 -8.61 -12.83
N GLY A 30 5.14 -7.73 -13.82
CA GLY A 30 4.91 -8.07 -15.22
C GLY A 30 4.31 -6.91 -16.00
N ILE A 31 4.38 -6.97 -17.33
CA ILE A 31 3.85 -5.91 -18.21
C ILE A 31 2.35 -5.66 -18.01
N SER A 32 1.88 -4.50 -18.47
CA SER A 32 0.43 -4.24 -18.53
C SER A 32 -0.29 -5.31 -19.35
N GLY A 33 -1.51 -5.68 -18.94
CA GLY A 33 -2.29 -6.73 -19.61
C GLY A 33 -1.84 -8.18 -19.36
N SER A 34 -0.78 -8.42 -18.57
CA SER A 34 -0.29 -9.78 -18.30
C SER A 34 -1.15 -10.60 -17.32
N GLY A 35 -2.13 -9.99 -16.66
CA GLY A 35 -3.04 -10.64 -15.71
C GLY A 35 -2.74 -10.39 -14.23
N LYS A 36 -1.92 -9.38 -13.89
CA LYS A 36 -1.61 -8.99 -12.49
C LYS A 36 -2.86 -8.68 -11.67
N SER A 37 -3.73 -7.79 -12.17
CA SER A 37 -4.93 -7.36 -11.44
C SER A 37 -5.91 -8.52 -11.22
N VAL A 38 -6.02 -9.43 -12.19
CA VAL A 38 -6.81 -10.68 -12.04
C VAL A 38 -6.26 -11.54 -10.92
N ARG A 39 -4.93 -11.65 -10.81
CA ARG A 39 -4.30 -12.36 -9.71
C ARG A 39 -4.52 -11.67 -8.37
N ILE A 40 -4.41 -10.34 -8.31
CA ILE A 40 -4.69 -9.59 -7.07
C ILE A 40 -6.10 -9.90 -6.58
N ALA A 41 -7.12 -9.82 -7.45
CA ALA A 41 -8.50 -10.14 -7.11
C ALA A 41 -8.68 -11.58 -6.56
N ASP A 42 -7.97 -12.56 -7.11
CA ASP A 42 -7.96 -13.94 -6.60
C ASP A 42 -7.33 -14.06 -5.20
N LEU A 43 -6.19 -13.40 -4.99
CA LEU A 43 -5.56 -13.33 -3.67
C LEU A 43 -6.50 -12.69 -2.64
N GLU A 44 -7.16 -11.59 -3.03
CA GLU A 44 -8.10 -10.87 -2.17
C GLU A 44 -9.32 -11.71 -1.82
N SER A 45 -9.90 -12.39 -2.80
CA SER A 45 -11.02 -13.32 -2.59
C SER A 45 -10.67 -14.36 -1.51
N ASN A 46 -9.50 -14.99 -1.64
CA ASN A 46 -9.04 -15.99 -0.69
C ASN A 46 -8.74 -15.42 0.70
N ILE A 47 -8.28 -14.16 0.79
CA ILE A 47 -8.09 -13.47 2.07
C ILE A 47 -9.44 -13.24 2.75
N ILE A 48 -10.46 -12.78 2.02
CA ILE A 48 -11.80 -12.53 2.56
C ILE A 48 -12.48 -13.82 3.02
N GLU A 49 -12.41 -14.89 2.23
CA GLU A 49 -12.94 -16.23 2.60
C GLU A 49 -12.35 -16.73 3.93
N GLN A 50 -11.12 -16.33 4.23
CA GLN A 50 -10.43 -16.66 5.46
C GLN A 50 -10.71 -15.66 6.62
N GLY A 51 -11.65 -14.73 6.46
CA GLY A 51 -11.99 -13.69 7.46
C GLY A 51 -10.92 -12.59 7.56
N GLY A 52 -10.26 -12.27 6.45
CA GLY A 52 -9.29 -11.19 6.34
C GLY A 52 -9.92 -9.84 6.04
N THR A 53 -9.24 -8.77 6.42
CA THR A 53 -9.60 -7.39 6.05
C THR A 53 -8.55 -6.85 5.10
N ILE A 54 -8.99 -6.24 3.99
CA ILE A 54 -8.10 -5.71 2.97
C ILE A 54 -8.31 -4.20 2.88
N LEU A 55 -7.21 -3.47 2.74
CA LEU A 55 -7.18 -2.07 2.33
C LEU A 55 -6.43 -1.98 1.00
N ALA A 56 -7.13 -1.58 -0.04
CA ALA A 56 -6.58 -1.34 -1.37
C ALA A 56 -6.72 0.14 -1.72
N PHE A 57 -5.71 0.68 -2.42
CA PHE A 57 -5.76 2.03 -2.97
C PHE A 57 -5.92 1.94 -4.49
N ASP A 58 -7.05 2.42 -5.00
CA ASP A 58 -7.32 2.49 -6.43
C ASP A 58 -7.03 3.91 -6.94
N MET A 59 -5.86 4.07 -7.56
CA MET A 59 -5.40 5.34 -8.09
C MET A 59 -6.16 5.73 -9.37
N ASP A 60 -6.42 4.77 -10.25
CA ASP A 60 -6.84 5.05 -11.63
C ASP A 60 -8.24 4.50 -11.97
N GLY A 61 -8.94 3.89 -11.00
CA GLY A 61 -10.27 3.28 -11.22
C GLY A 61 -10.17 1.90 -11.87
N THR A 62 -9.06 1.19 -11.65
CA THR A 62 -8.76 -0.07 -12.36
C THR A 62 -8.76 -1.29 -11.44
N HIS A 63 -9.02 -1.08 -10.15
CA HIS A 63 -9.12 -2.16 -9.20
C HIS A 63 -10.32 -3.05 -9.54
N LEU A 64 -10.07 -4.34 -9.74
CA LEU A 64 -11.14 -5.25 -10.14
C LEU A 64 -12.09 -5.49 -8.98
N GLU A 65 -13.39 -5.48 -9.28
CA GLU A 65 -14.41 -5.80 -8.31
C GLU A 65 -14.79 -7.28 -8.41
N ILE A 66 -14.71 -7.98 -7.28
CA ILE A 66 -15.07 -9.41 -7.19
C ILE A 66 -16.57 -9.57 -6.92
N SER A 67 -17.11 -8.81 -5.96
CA SER A 67 -18.54 -8.81 -5.62
C SER A 67 -18.90 -7.61 -4.75
N HIS A 68 -20.07 -7.00 -5.02
CA HIS A 68 -20.61 -5.87 -4.28
C HIS A 68 -20.78 -6.17 -2.77
N ASP A 69 -21.03 -7.43 -2.40
CA ASP A 69 -21.27 -7.80 -1.00
C ASP A 69 -19.99 -7.86 -0.16
N ILE A 70 -18.82 -7.97 -0.78
CA ILE A 70 -17.51 -8.03 -0.08
C ILE A 70 -16.66 -6.80 -0.33
N CYS A 71 -16.89 -6.08 -1.42
CA CYS A 71 -16.23 -4.83 -1.75
C CYS A 71 -16.91 -3.67 -1.02
N HIS A 72 -16.10 -2.87 -0.33
CA HIS A 72 -16.53 -1.65 0.34
C HIS A 72 -15.78 -0.46 -0.26
N PHE A 73 -16.44 0.26 -1.16
CA PHE A 73 -15.85 1.39 -1.88
C PHE A 73 -16.01 2.70 -1.12
N ILE A 74 -14.88 3.41 -0.97
CA ILE A 74 -14.80 4.73 -0.34
C ILE A 74 -14.18 5.70 -1.34
N SER A 75 -14.98 6.61 -1.89
CA SER A 75 -14.51 7.67 -2.78
C SER A 75 -13.91 8.81 -1.96
N ALA A 76 -12.60 9.05 -2.13
CA ALA A 76 -11.93 10.14 -1.43
C ALA A 76 -12.52 11.53 -1.81
N GLN A 77 -13.04 11.66 -3.04
CA GLN A 77 -13.69 12.89 -3.49
C GLN A 77 -15.09 13.05 -2.92
N GLU A 78 -15.93 12.01 -2.98
CA GLU A 78 -17.35 12.10 -2.63
C GLU A 78 -17.62 11.83 -1.15
N ASP A 79 -17.06 10.76 -0.61
CA ASP A 79 -17.25 10.33 0.78
C ASP A 79 -16.29 11.07 1.74
N GLY A 80 -15.09 11.37 1.27
CA GLY A 80 -14.01 11.88 2.12
C GLY A 80 -13.35 10.78 2.96
N LEU A 81 -12.21 11.10 3.57
CA LEU A 81 -11.40 10.19 4.38
C LEU A 81 -11.24 10.76 5.78
N GLU A 82 -11.96 10.19 6.76
CA GLU A 82 -11.87 10.63 8.16
C GLU A 82 -10.52 10.22 8.75
N ILE A 83 -9.75 11.22 9.17
CA ILE A 83 -8.49 11.05 9.89
C ILE A 83 -8.51 11.84 11.19
N LYS A 84 -7.70 11.38 12.16
CA LYS A 84 -7.52 12.03 13.47
C LYS A 84 -6.04 12.33 13.71
N LEU A 85 -5.50 13.26 12.93
CA LEU A 85 -4.11 13.71 13.05
C LEU A 85 -3.85 14.45 14.37
N LEU A 86 -4.81 15.26 14.81
CA LEU A 86 -4.70 16.10 16.01
C LEU A 86 -5.21 15.40 17.27
N ASP A 87 -5.34 14.08 17.27
CA ASP A 87 -5.80 13.30 18.44
C ASP A 87 -4.80 13.40 19.60
N THR A 88 -5.24 14.05 20.69
CA THR A 88 -4.46 14.28 21.91
C THR A 88 -4.64 13.21 22.98
N THR A 89 -5.42 12.15 22.74
CA THR A 89 -5.76 11.13 23.75
C THR A 89 -4.51 10.53 24.43
N LEU A 90 -3.46 10.24 23.66
CA LEU A 90 -2.21 9.71 24.22
C LEU A 90 -1.40 10.75 25.01
N VAL A 91 -1.49 12.02 24.61
CA VAL A 91 -0.84 13.14 25.31
C VAL A 91 -1.51 13.37 26.65
N GLU A 92 -2.84 13.40 26.68
CA GLU A 92 -3.65 13.51 27.90
C GLU A 92 -3.41 12.33 28.85
N ALA A 93 -3.27 11.13 28.31
CA ALA A 93 -2.91 9.93 29.06
C ALA A 93 -1.43 9.89 29.49
N LYS A 94 -0.62 10.92 29.18
CA LYS A 94 0.83 11.02 29.46
C LYS A 94 1.65 9.87 28.86
N LYS A 95 1.16 9.25 27.79
CA LYS A 95 1.85 8.18 27.03
C LYS A 95 2.63 8.73 25.84
N GLU A 96 2.39 9.98 25.46
CA GLU A 96 3.09 10.72 24.42
C GLU A 96 3.27 12.18 24.86
N THR A 97 4.28 12.87 24.34
CA THR A 97 4.44 14.32 24.54
C THR A 97 3.81 15.08 23.38
N THR A 98 3.33 16.31 23.61
CA THR A 98 2.85 17.18 22.54
C THR A 98 3.91 17.41 21.46
N ILE A 99 5.19 17.50 21.84
CA ILE A 99 6.31 17.66 20.90
C ILE A 99 6.41 16.45 19.97
N ASN A 100 6.29 15.24 20.50
CA ASN A 100 6.31 14.03 19.68
C ASN A 100 5.11 14.01 18.72
N LEU A 101 3.88 14.25 19.21
CA LEU A 101 2.69 14.31 18.37
C LEU A 101 2.86 15.31 17.20
N VAL A 102 3.32 16.53 17.50
CA VAL A 102 3.59 17.56 16.48
C VAL A 102 4.60 17.06 15.45
N GLN A 103 5.68 16.42 15.88
CA GLN A 103 6.69 15.87 14.98
C GLN A 103 6.12 14.78 14.05
N TYR A 104 5.26 13.89 14.58
CA TYR A 104 4.57 12.89 13.75
C TYR A 104 3.63 13.52 12.73
N ILE A 105 2.88 14.55 13.11
CA ILE A 105 1.99 15.25 12.19
C ILE A 105 2.82 15.91 11.09
N MET A 106 3.93 16.58 11.44
CA MET A 106 4.86 17.16 10.46
C MET A 106 5.39 16.11 9.48
N GLU A 107 5.89 14.97 9.96
CA GLU A 107 6.39 13.89 9.11
C GLU A 107 5.31 13.28 8.21
N THR A 108 4.05 13.34 8.64
CA THR A 108 2.90 12.85 7.88
C THR A 108 2.51 13.81 6.75
N ILE A 109 2.34 15.10 7.05
CA ILE A 109 1.76 16.06 6.10
C ILE A 109 2.80 16.78 5.23
N CYS A 110 4.02 17.00 5.74
CA CYS A 110 5.05 17.70 4.99
C CYS A 110 5.56 16.82 3.83
N PRO A 111 5.56 17.33 2.58
CA PRO A 111 6.17 16.61 1.49
C PRO A 111 7.68 16.58 1.67
N ARG A 112 8.32 15.54 1.13
CA ARG A 112 9.75 15.35 1.32
C ARG A 112 10.56 16.51 0.79
N GLU A 113 10.16 17.10 -0.34
CA GLU A 113 10.85 18.25 -0.94
C GLU A 113 10.92 19.49 -0.02
N MET A 114 10.10 19.55 1.03
CA MET A 114 10.04 20.67 1.98
C MET A 114 11.14 20.56 3.05
N HIS A 115 12.35 21.01 2.72
CA HIS A 115 13.52 20.93 3.61
C HIS A 115 13.87 22.25 4.33
N GLY A 116 13.19 23.36 4.02
CA GLY A 116 13.51 24.67 4.57
C GLY A 116 13.22 24.74 6.08
N ALA A 117 14.25 24.86 6.92
CA ALA A 117 14.11 24.87 8.39
C ALA A 117 13.11 25.94 8.89
N VAL A 118 13.11 27.12 8.26
CA VAL A 118 12.16 28.20 8.60
C VAL A 118 10.74 27.83 8.20
N GLN A 119 10.53 27.27 7.01
CA GLN A 119 9.20 26.80 6.56
C GLN A 119 8.68 25.68 7.47
N LEU A 120 9.52 24.71 7.83
CA LEU A 120 9.18 23.67 8.80
C LEU A 120 8.85 24.26 10.18
N GLY A 121 9.51 25.35 10.56
CA GLY A 121 9.17 26.13 11.75
C GLY A 121 7.77 26.75 11.69
N ILE A 122 7.35 27.27 10.53
CA ILE A 122 5.98 27.76 10.30
C ILE A 122 4.97 26.62 10.45
N VAL A 123 5.20 25.48 9.79
CA VAL A 123 4.27 24.33 9.87
C VAL A 123 4.14 23.82 11.30
N ARG A 124 5.25 23.77 12.05
CA ARG A 124 5.23 23.39 13.46
C ARG A 124 4.31 24.30 14.28
N LYS A 125 4.41 25.62 14.10
CA LYS A 125 3.56 26.60 14.78
C LYS A 125 2.09 26.45 14.36
N ALA A 126 1.82 26.20 13.08
CA ALA A 126 0.47 25.97 12.57
C ALA A 126 -0.17 24.73 13.20
N ILE A 127 0.56 23.62 13.29
CA ILE A 127 0.07 22.40 13.96
C ILE A 127 -0.17 22.66 15.45
N GLN A 128 0.72 23.39 16.13
CA GLN A 128 0.52 23.76 17.53
C GLN A 128 -0.75 24.61 17.70
N PHE A 129 -0.96 25.62 16.84
CA PHE A 129 -2.20 26.39 16.81
C PHE A 129 -3.43 25.48 16.62
N ALA A 130 -3.36 24.56 15.65
CA ALA A 130 -4.44 23.65 15.32
C ALA A 130 -4.81 22.74 16.50
N ILE A 131 -3.83 22.19 17.21
CA ILE A 131 -4.07 21.37 18.41
C ILE A 131 -4.81 22.16 19.50
N HIS A 132 -4.41 23.41 19.77
CA HIS A 132 -5.03 24.23 20.82
C HIS A 132 -6.45 24.71 20.46
N ASN A 133 -6.77 24.78 19.17
CA ASN A 133 -8.04 25.32 18.69
C ASN A 133 -8.93 24.25 18.02
N ARG A 134 -8.58 22.96 18.15
CA ARG A 134 -9.18 21.85 17.42
C ARG A 134 -10.71 21.85 17.44
N ASP A 135 -11.32 22.13 18.60
CA ASP A 135 -12.78 22.09 18.79
C ASP A 135 -13.53 23.18 18.01
N ARG A 136 -12.83 24.15 17.43
CA ARG A 136 -13.40 25.22 16.61
C ARG A 136 -13.52 24.85 15.14
N TYR A 137 -12.98 23.71 14.73
CA TYR A 137 -12.83 23.32 13.33
C TYR A 137 -13.57 22.02 13.02
N VAL A 138 -14.03 21.90 11.77
CA VAL A 138 -14.76 20.70 11.32
C VAL A 138 -13.77 19.56 11.02
N SER A 139 -12.55 19.89 10.59
CA SER A 139 -11.51 18.91 10.32
C SER A 139 -10.14 19.35 10.82
N ASP A 140 -9.28 18.36 11.07
CA ASP A 140 -7.88 18.59 11.44
C ASP A 140 -7.10 19.35 10.36
N MET A 141 -7.42 19.13 9.07
CA MET A 141 -6.76 19.83 7.96
C MET A 141 -7.12 21.32 7.91
N GLU A 142 -8.39 21.65 8.17
CA GLU A 142 -8.87 23.03 8.25
C GLU A 142 -8.17 23.79 9.39
N ALA A 143 -8.07 23.18 10.57
CA ALA A 143 -7.37 23.78 11.71
C ALA A 143 -5.88 24.07 11.41
N ILE A 144 -5.20 23.16 10.70
CA ILE A 144 -3.80 23.35 10.28
C ILE A 144 -3.69 24.45 9.23
N LEU A 145 -4.61 24.48 8.26
CA LEU A 145 -4.65 25.49 7.20
C LEU A 145 -4.79 26.89 7.77
N ASP A 146 -5.71 27.08 8.71
CA ASP A 146 -5.89 28.37 9.39
C ASP A 146 -4.67 28.75 10.21
N GLY A 147 -4.06 27.80 10.93
CA GLY A 147 -2.80 28.02 11.63
C GLY A 147 -1.63 28.43 10.70
N LEU A 148 -1.68 28.07 9.42
CA LEU A 148 -0.73 28.56 8.41
C LEU A 148 -1.09 29.98 7.93
N LYS A 149 -2.38 30.27 7.73
CA LYS A 149 -2.89 31.57 7.25
C LYS A 149 -2.70 32.69 8.27
N GLU A 150 -2.67 32.37 9.56
CA GLU A 150 -2.34 33.31 10.65
C GLU A 150 -0.86 33.73 10.68
N GLN A 151 -0.01 33.16 9.82
CA GLN A 151 1.42 33.44 9.80
C GLN A 151 1.82 34.25 8.56
N ASP A 152 2.62 35.30 8.78
CA ASP A 152 3.06 36.19 7.72
C ASP A 152 4.49 35.88 7.22
N GLY A 153 4.75 36.37 5.99
CA GLY A 153 6.08 36.46 5.41
C GLY A 153 6.42 35.35 4.40
N PRO A 154 7.57 35.46 3.70
CA PRO A 154 7.89 34.60 2.57
C PRO A 154 7.97 33.10 2.92
N ALA A 155 8.44 32.77 4.12
CA ALA A 155 8.50 31.39 4.58
C ALA A 155 7.10 30.79 4.82
N ALA A 156 6.14 31.59 5.29
CA ALA A 156 4.76 31.15 5.49
C ALA A 156 4.07 30.90 4.16
N VAL A 157 4.24 31.81 3.18
CA VAL A 157 3.77 31.62 1.80
C VAL A 157 4.36 30.35 1.19
N GLY A 158 5.67 30.11 1.38
CA GLY A 158 6.32 28.89 0.90
C GLY A 158 5.74 27.62 1.55
N ALA A 159 5.53 27.62 2.87
CA ALA A 159 4.93 26.51 3.59
C ALA A 159 3.49 26.24 3.12
N TYR A 160 2.68 27.29 2.95
CA TYR A 160 1.33 27.20 2.41
C TYR A 160 1.34 26.58 1.01
N ASN A 161 2.17 27.05 0.09
CA ASN A 161 2.22 26.54 -1.29
C ASN A 161 2.58 25.05 -1.38
N HIS A 162 3.36 24.53 -0.42
CA HIS A 162 3.67 23.11 -0.35
C HIS A 162 2.48 22.26 0.15
N LEU A 163 1.68 22.81 1.08
CA LEU A 163 0.65 22.06 1.80
C LEU A 163 -0.77 22.28 1.28
N CYS A 164 -1.05 23.42 0.64
CA CYS A 164 -2.38 23.77 0.15
C CYS A 164 -3.01 22.71 -0.77
N PRO A 165 -2.28 21.96 -1.63
CA PRO A 165 -2.91 20.94 -2.46
C PRO A 165 -3.56 19.81 -1.66
N ILE A 166 -3.09 19.56 -0.43
CA ILE A 166 -3.69 18.57 0.47
C ILE A 166 -4.67 19.23 1.43
N LEU A 167 -4.29 20.35 2.05
CA LEU A 167 -5.12 21.02 3.06
C LEU A 167 -6.42 21.59 2.48
N GLU A 168 -6.40 22.09 1.24
CA GLU A 168 -7.57 22.68 0.58
C GLU A 168 -8.33 21.70 -0.32
N SER A 169 -7.79 20.48 -0.52
CA SER A 169 -8.47 19.44 -1.32
C SER A 169 -9.79 18.96 -0.73
N ASN A 170 -10.01 19.24 0.57
CA ASN A 170 -11.13 18.73 1.36
C ASN A 170 -11.23 17.18 1.36
N ILE A 171 -10.19 16.44 0.96
CA ILE A 171 -10.20 14.96 0.93
C ILE A 171 -10.28 14.40 2.35
N PHE A 172 -9.50 14.97 3.27
CA PHE A 172 -9.40 14.52 4.65
C PHE A 172 -10.40 15.25 5.55
N ARG A 173 -11.66 14.86 5.41
CA ARG A 173 -12.82 15.40 6.16
C ARG A 173 -13.59 14.28 6.83
N TYR A 174 -14.60 14.64 7.62
CA TYR A 174 -15.53 13.65 8.17
C TYR A 174 -16.12 12.77 7.05
N SER A 175 -16.18 11.47 7.29
CA SER A 175 -16.73 10.48 6.38
C SER A 175 -17.63 9.53 7.14
N THR A 176 -18.79 9.22 6.57
CA THR A 176 -19.69 8.19 7.09
C THR A 176 -19.20 6.79 6.78
N LYS A 177 -18.33 6.64 5.77
CA LYS A 177 -17.74 5.35 5.40
C LYS A 177 -16.42 5.15 6.12
N LYS A 178 -16.25 3.98 6.73
CA LYS A 178 -15.05 3.61 7.50
C LYS A 178 -14.52 2.28 7.00
N ILE A 179 -13.24 2.01 7.26
CA ILE A 179 -12.67 0.68 6.97
C ILE A 179 -13.47 -0.37 7.76
N GLU A 180 -14.09 -1.29 7.05
CA GLU A 180 -14.88 -2.39 7.58
C GLU A 180 -14.04 -3.65 7.71
N ALA A 181 -14.24 -4.38 8.82
CA ALA A 181 -13.64 -5.68 9.00
C ALA A 181 -14.24 -6.71 8.04
N ASN A 182 -13.45 -7.69 7.61
CA ASN A 182 -13.87 -8.78 6.71
C ASN A 182 -14.37 -8.31 5.33
N LYS A 183 -13.89 -7.15 4.87
CA LYS A 183 -14.23 -6.55 3.58
C LYS A 183 -12.98 -6.17 2.80
N ILE A 184 -13.14 -6.01 1.50
CA ILE A 184 -12.16 -5.38 0.62
C ILE A 184 -12.47 -3.89 0.60
N ASN A 185 -11.74 -3.12 1.42
CA ASN A 185 -11.92 -1.67 1.50
C ASN A 185 -11.11 -1.02 0.39
N ILE A 186 -11.79 -0.52 -0.63
CA ILE A 186 -11.18 0.08 -1.81
C ILE A 186 -11.29 1.60 -1.67
N ILE A 187 -10.17 2.26 -1.44
CA ILE A 187 -10.07 3.73 -1.43
C ILE A 187 -9.89 4.19 -2.86
N SER A 188 -10.95 4.71 -3.46
CA SER A 188 -10.89 5.31 -4.80
C SER A 188 -10.34 6.72 -4.72
N LEU A 189 -9.30 6.98 -5.50
CA LEU A 189 -8.68 8.28 -5.67
C LEU A 189 -8.93 8.87 -7.08
N GLN A 190 -9.85 8.26 -7.83
CA GLN A 190 -10.21 8.69 -9.18
C GLN A 190 -10.64 10.17 -9.19
N GLY A 191 -10.27 10.90 -10.25
CA GLY A 191 -10.57 12.32 -10.38
C GLY A 191 -9.64 13.26 -9.60
N ILE A 192 -8.76 12.74 -8.73
CA ILE A 192 -7.71 13.50 -8.05
C ILE A 192 -6.44 13.52 -8.91
N ASN A 193 -5.74 14.65 -8.99
CA ASN A 193 -4.50 14.71 -9.76
C ASN A 193 -3.41 13.74 -9.22
N PRO A 194 -2.58 13.13 -10.07
CA PRO A 194 -1.66 12.05 -9.65
C PRO A 194 -0.70 12.41 -8.52
N LYS A 195 -0.22 13.67 -8.48
CA LYS A 195 0.66 14.13 -7.39
C LYS A 195 -0.07 14.12 -6.04
N THR A 196 -1.32 14.56 -6.03
CA THR A 196 -2.14 14.61 -4.81
C THR A 196 -2.57 13.21 -4.39
N GLN A 197 -2.91 12.32 -5.33
CA GLN A 197 -3.20 10.91 -5.02
C GLN A 197 -2.06 10.24 -4.23
N LYS A 198 -0.81 10.38 -4.72
CA LYS A 198 0.38 9.85 -4.05
C LYS A 198 0.51 10.36 -2.61
N ARG A 199 0.32 11.67 -2.43
CA ARG A 199 0.36 12.31 -1.10
C ARG A 199 -0.76 11.81 -0.19
N VAL A 200 -1.97 11.60 -0.71
CA VAL A 200 -3.09 11.03 0.08
C VAL A 200 -2.75 9.63 0.57
N VAL A 201 -2.23 8.76 -0.31
CA VAL A 201 -1.79 7.41 0.08
C VAL A 201 -0.68 7.47 1.13
N GLU A 202 0.35 8.30 0.92
CA GLU A 202 1.46 8.46 1.88
C GLU A 202 0.99 8.91 3.27
N ILE A 203 0.04 9.86 3.33
CA ILE A 203 -0.57 10.32 4.58
C ILE A 203 -1.35 9.19 5.25
N MET A 204 -2.19 8.48 4.49
CA MET A 204 -2.98 7.35 4.99
C MET A 204 -2.09 6.22 5.53
N LEU A 205 -1.03 5.86 4.80
CA LEU A 205 -0.05 4.86 5.23
C LEU A 205 0.68 5.31 6.50
N SER A 206 1.03 6.59 6.61
CA SER A 206 1.71 7.15 7.79
C SER A 206 0.83 7.09 9.04
N ILE A 207 -0.45 7.42 8.90
CA ILE A 207 -1.44 7.33 9.98
C ILE A 207 -1.64 5.86 10.39
N LEU A 208 -1.82 4.96 9.42
CA LEU A 208 -1.99 3.54 9.66
C LEU A 208 -0.77 2.95 10.40
N TRP A 209 0.43 3.31 9.95
CA TRP A 209 1.67 2.88 10.57
C TRP A 209 1.79 3.38 12.01
N ARG A 210 1.55 4.68 12.24
CA ARG A 210 1.54 5.26 13.59
C ARG A 210 0.57 4.51 14.51
N LYS A 211 -0.66 4.26 14.05
CA LYS A 211 -1.67 3.49 14.78
C LYS A 211 -1.17 2.10 15.15
N MET A 212 -0.59 1.37 14.21
CA MET A 212 -0.02 0.03 14.47
C MET A 212 1.11 0.07 15.49
N ARG A 213 2.00 1.07 15.46
CA ARG A 213 3.08 1.17 16.46
C ARG A 213 2.57 1.49 17.87
N ILE A 214 1.44 2.17 17.97
CA ILE A 214 0.79 2.52 19.25
C ILE A 214 0.02 1.31 19.80
N GLU A 215 -0.82 0.70 18.98
CA GLU A 215 -1.74 -0.36 19.39
C GLU A 215 -1.06 -1.74 19.44
N GLY A 216 0.07 -1.90 18.76
CA GLY A 216 0.77 -3.16 18.61
C GLY A 216 0.20 -4.03 17.48
N THR A 217 0.25 -5.34 17.66
CA THR A 217 -0.17 -6.30 16.64
C THR A 217 -1.66 -6.14 16.30
N ALA A 218 -1.97 -6.11 15.01
CA ALA A 218 -3.34 -6.08 14.52
C ALA A 218 -4.12 -7.26 15.09
N LYS A 219 -5.25 -6.97 15.77
CA LYS A 219 -6.13 -8.00 16.34
C LYS A 219 -6.82 -8.83 15.26
N GLN A 220 -7.01 -8.24 14.08
CA GLN A 220 -7.60 -8.86 12.91
C GLN A 220 -6.56 -8.97 11.79
N ARG A 221 -6.78 -9.94 10.90
CA ARG A 221 -5.93 -10.13 9.71
C ARG A 221 -6.10 -8.91 8.81
N PHE A 222 -5.00 -8.20 8.57
CA PHE A 222 -5.00 -6.99 7.77
C PHE A 222 -4.02 -7.13 6.61
N THR A 223 -4.48 -6.87 5.40
CA THR A 223 -3.65 -6.88 4.19
C THR A 223 -3.73 -5.50 3.53
N LEU A 224 -2.57 -4.94 3.22
CA LEU A 224 -2.46 -3.74 2.41
C LEU A 224 -2.10 -4.13 0.97
N VAL A 225 -2.90 -3.67 0.02
CA VAL A 225 -2.71 -3.87 -1.42
C VAL A 225 -2.33 -2.53 -2.05
N LEU A 226 -1.19 -2.50 -2.73
CA LEU A 226 -0.76 -1.36 -3.54
C LEU A 226 -0.45 -1.85 -4.95
N ASP A 227 -1.34 -1.54 -5.88
CA ASP A 227 -1.05 -1.71 -7.31
C ASP A 227 -0.18 -0.56 -7.82
N GLU A 228 0.60 -0.85 -8.85
CA GLU A 228 1.56 0.07 -9.46
C GLU A 228 2.43 0.83 -8.42
N PHE A 229 2.94 0.10 -7.41
CA PHE A 229 3.58 0.69 -6.23
C PHE A 229 4.85 1.49 -6.55
N GLN A 230 5.40 1.34 -7.76
CA GLN A 230 6.50 2.18 -8.23
C GLN A 230 6.16 3.66 -8.32
N ASN A 231 4.87 4.00 -8.30
CA ASN A 231 4.41 5.38 -8.29
C ASN A 231 4.68 6.08 -6.95
N PHE A 232 4.93 5.35 -5.85
CA PHE A 232 5.16 5.90 -4.51
C PHE A 232 6.64 6.12 -4.21
N ASP A 233 6.95 7.04 -3.28
CA ASP A 233 8.33 7.22 -2.82
C ASP A 233 8.79 6.02 -1.97
N PHE A 234 9.69 5.24 -2.53
CA PHE A 234 10.28 4.05 -1.90
C PHE A 234 11.75 4.24 -1.53
N GLN A 235 12.23 5.46 -1.29
CA GLN A 235 13.58 5.68 -0.81
C GLN A 235 13.75 5.26 0.67
N GLN A 236 14.99 5.11 1.12
CA GLN A 236 15.25 4.82 2.53
C GLN A 236 14.65 5.92 3.41
N GLY A 237 13.93 5.50 4.45
CA GLY A 237 13.33 6.39 5.44
C GLY A 237 11.87 6.74 5.14
N THR A 238 11.37 6.44 3.95
CA THR A 238 9.95 6.66 3.62
C THR A 238 9.06 5.65 4.33
N ILE A 239 7.78 6.00 4.45
CA ILE A 239 6.79 5.17 5.13
C ILE A 239 6.66 3.79 4.50
N LEU A 240 6.60 3.73 3.17
CA LEU A 240 6.49 2.47 2.45
C LEU A 240 7.74 1.61 2.68
N PHE A 241 8.95 2.21 2.65
CA PHE A 241 10.19 1.49 2.97
C PHE A 241 10.16 0.88 4.36
N GLN A 242 9.74 1.65 5.38
CA GLN A 242 9.62 1.15 6.76
C GLN A 242 8.60 0.01 6.85
N MET A 243 7.43 0.17 6.23
CA MET A 243 6.37 -0.85 6.23
C MET A 243 6.86 -2.17 5.61
N LEU A 244 7.53 -2.16 4.45
CA LEU A 244 8.06 -3.40 3.86
C LEU A 244 9.03 -4.15 4.79
N THR A 245 9.78 -3.44 5.63
CA THR A 245 10.76 -4.05 6.52
C THR A 245 10.16 -4.53 7.85
N GLU A 246 9.14 -3.83 8.36
CA GLU A 246 8.75 -3.96 9.77
C GLU A 246 7.27 -4.30 9.99
N ILE A 247 6.40 -4.09 9.00
CA ILE A 247 4.95 -4.20 9.21
C ILE A 247 4.50 -5.62 9.58
N ARG A 248 5.28 -6.63 9.18
CA ARG A 248 5.07 -8.03 9.58
C ARG A 248 5.04 -8.24 11.10
N LYS A 249 5.77 -7.43 11.89
CA LYS A 249 5.77 -7.48 13.36
C LYS A 249 4.37 -7.18 13.93
N TYR A 250 3.58 -6.45 13.17
CA TYR A 250 2.23 -6.02 13.52
C TYR A 250 1.16 -6.92 12.89
N GLY A 251 1.53 -8.06 12.29
CA GLY A 251 0.58 -9.01 11.73
C GLY A 251 -0.04 -8.58 10.40
N VAL A 252 0.59 -7.65 9.68
CA VAL A 252 0.08 -7.11 8.42
C VAL A 252 0.79 -7.73 7.22
N GLN A 253 0.00 -8.17 6.25
CA GLN A 253 0.47 -8.63 4.95
C GLN A 253 0.55 -7.46 3.95
N LEU A 254 1.52 -7.53 3.04
CA LEU A 254 1.64 -6.58 1.92
C LEU A 254 1.50 -7.35 0.62
N ILE A 255 0.69 -6.85 -0.30
CA ILE A 255 0.63 -7.30 -1.69
C ILE A 255 0.96 -6.08 -2.54
N LEU A 256 2.08 -6.13 -3.25
CA LEU A 256 2.60 -5.00 -4.02
C LEU A 256 2.78 -5.41 -5.47
N SER A 257 2.20 -4.65 -6.39
CA SER A 257 2.29 -4.92 -7.83
C SER A 257 3.01 -3.80 -8.57
N THR A 258 3.86 -4.16 -9.53
CA THR A 258 4.62 -3.22 -10.36
C THR A 258 4.82 -3.77 -11.77
N GLN A 259 5.02 -2.89 -12.75
CA GLN A 259 5.30 -3.37 -14.11
C GLN A 259 6.67 -4.05 -14.21
N THR A 260 7.67 -3.52 -13.51
CA THR A 260 9.04 -4.03 -13.57
C THR A 260 9.78 -3.75 -12.29
N LEU A 261 10.63 -4.69 -11.86
CA LEU A 261 11.54 -4.47 -10.74
C LEU A 261 12.81 -3.73 -11.16
N SER A 262 13.06 -3.57 -12.46
CA SER A 262 14.29 -2.97 -13.01
C SER A 262 14.48 -1.48 -12.65
N ILE A 263 13.41 -0.79 -12.29
CA ILE A 263 13.41 0.64 -11.95
C ILE A 263 13.91 0.91 -10.52
N PHE A 264 13.95 -0.12 -9.67
CA PHE A 264 14.39 0.02 -8.28
C PHE A 264 15.90 -0.12 -8.18
N ASN A 265 16.51 0.73 -7.34
CA ASN A 265 17.94 0.64 -7.08
C ASN A 265 18.29 -0.61 -6.23
N LYS A 266 19.58 -0.95 -6.14
CA LYS A 266 20.05 -2.15 -5.41
C LYS A 266 19.53 -2.24 -3.97
N ARG A 267 19.42 -1.11 -3.27
CA ARG A 267 18.97 -1.07 -1.88
C ARG A 267 17.47 -1.31 -1.76
N GLN A 268 16.68 -0.68 -2.63
CA GLN A 268 15.24 -0.91 -2.73
C GLN A 268 14.95 -2.36 -3.09
N LEU A 269 15.67 -2.91 -4.08
CA LEU A 269 15.58 -4.31 -4.46
C LEU A 269 15.93 -5.25 -3.31
N ALA A 270 16.93 -4.93 -2.49
CA ALA A 270 17.25 -5.74 -1.31
C ALA A 270 16.10 -5.82 -0.30
N VAL A 271 15.29 -4.77 -0.18
CA VAL A 271 14.09 -4.77 0.68
C VAL A 271 12.93 -5.50 0.01
N ILE A 272 12.62 -5.19 -1.25
CA ILE A 272 11.58 -5.90 -2.03
C ILE A 272 11.87 -7.40 -2.07
N ASN A 273 13.14 -7.78 -2.16
CA ASN A 273 13.56 -9.17 -2.19
C ASN A 273 13.32 -9.93 -0.88
N GLN A 274 13.10 -9.25 0.25
CA GLN A 274 12.74 -9.87 1.53
C GLN A 274 11.30 -10.39 1.56
N ALA A 275 10.46 -10.00 0.60
CA ALA A 275 9.12 -10.56 0.49
C ALA A 275 9.18 -12.08 0.32
N ALA A 276 8.31 -12.77 1.06
CA ALA A 276 8.27 -14.22 1.14
C ALA A 276 8.01 -14.88 -0.21
N THR A 277 7.25 -14.23 -1.09
CA THR A 277 6.91 -14.78 -2.41
C THR A 277 6.88 -13.69 -3.47
N LYS A 278 7.28 -14.07 -4.69
CA LYS A 278 7.26 -13.20 -5.88
C LYS A 278 6.58 -13.93 -7.03
N LEU A 279 5.72 -13.22 -7.75
CA LEU A 279 4.99 -13.70 -8.93
C LEU A 279 5.48 -12.89 -10.12
N PHE A 280 6.21 -13.54 -11.01
CA PHE A 280 6.70 -12.98 -12.26
C PHE A 280 5.76 -13.38 -13.39
N PHE A 281 4.90 -12.45 -13.79
CA PHE A 281 4.10 -12.53 -15.00
C PHE A 281 4.97 -12.27 -16.24
N ALA A 282 4.36 -12.23 -17.43
CA ALA A 282 5.08 -11.95 -18.66
C ALA A 282 5.85 -10.61 -18.58
N HIS A 283 7.07 -10.58 -19.13
CA HIS A 283 7.91 -9.39 -19.30
C HIS A 283 8.32 -9.21 -20.75
N ASP A 284 8.68 -7.99 -21.14
CA ASP A 284 9.38 -7.80 -22.42
C ASP A 284 10.76 -8.48 -22.37
N VAL A 285 11.32 -8.78 -23.54
CA VAL A 285 12.58 -9.54 -23.67
C VAL A 285 13.75 -8.88 -22.91
N THR A 286 13.79 -7.55 -22.80
CA THR A 286 14.88 -6.84 -22.14
C THR A 286 14.79 -6.99 -20.62
N ASP A 287 13.59 -6.80 -20.06
CA ASP A 287 13.38 -6.96 -18.62
C ASP A 287 13.31 -8.43 -18.20
N ALA A 288 12.85 -9.35 -19.06
CA ALA A 288 12.84 -10.79 -18.81
C ALA A 288 14.25 -11.30 -18.42
N LYS A 289 15.31 -10.83 -19.09
CA LYS A 289 16.70 -11.16 -18.76
C LYS A 289 17.10 -10.75 -17.35
N LYS A 290 16.64 -9.57 -16.90
CA LYS A 290 16.93 -9.07 -15.56
C LYS A 290 16.11 -9.82 -14.50
N MET A 291 14.83 -10.05 -14.77
CA MET A 291 13.91 -10.78 -13.89
C MET A 291 14.32 -12.25 -13.71
N ALA A 292 14.82 -12.90 -14.77
CA ALA A 292 15.30 -14.27 -14.72
C ALA A 292 16.40 -14.46 -13.65
N GLY A 293 17.26 -13.47 -13.45
CA GLY A 293 18.28 -13.49 -12.40
C GLY A 293 17.73 -13.44 -10.97
N LEU A 294 16.51 -12.91 -10.79
CA LEU A 294 15.79 -12.88 -9.51
C LEU A 294 15.01 -14.18 -9.25
N ILE A 295 14.70 -14.94 -10.29
CA ILE A 295 14.05 -16.26 -10.20
C ILE A 295 15.09 -17.31 -9.84
N GLU A 296 16.12 -17.47 -10.66
CA GLU A 296 17.18 -18.45 -10.46
C GLU A 296 18.45 -18.05 -11.21
N THR A 297 19.57 -17.98 -10.49
CA THR A 297 20.84 -17.51 -11.05
C THR A 297 21.49 -18.49 -12.03
N LYS A 298 21.21 -19.80 -11.89
CA LYS A 298 21.82 -20.87 -12.69
C LYS A 298 21.14 -21.08 -14.05
N ASN A 299 19.82 -20.89 -14.13
CA ASN A 299 19.03 -21.18 -15.33
C ASN A 299 18.41 -19.92 -15.95
N LYS A 300 19.20 -18.84 -16.05
CA LYS A 300 18.69 -17.54 -16.53
C LYS A 300 18.11 -17.59 -17.94
N GLU A 301 18.73 -18.34 -18.85
CA GLU A 301 18.25 -18.45 -20.24
C GLU A 301 16.87 -19.09 -20.30
N LYS A 302 16.66 -20.21 -19.60
CA LYS A 302 15.35 -20.85 -19.45
C LYS A 302 14.31 -19.86 -18.95
N TRP A 303 14.59 -19.15 -17.85
CA TRP A 303 13.60 -18.24 -17.26
C TRP A 303 13.38 -16.97 -18.09
N THR A 304 14.37 -16.54 -18.86
CA THR A 304 14.19 -15.45 -19.84
C THR A 304 13.20 -15.87 -20.91
N ASP A 305 13.37 -17.08 -21.45
CA ASP A 305 12.48 -17.65 -22.48
C ASP A 305 11.06 -17.86 -21.93
N GLU A 306 10.92 -18.48 -20.76
CA GLU A 306 9.63 -18.68 -20.08
C GLU A 306 8.90 -17.35 -19.83
N LEU A 307 9.57 -16.33 -19.27
CA LEU A 307 8.93 -15.04 -19.00
C LEU A 307 8.52 -14.29 -20.26
N SER A 308 9.24 -14.47 -21.37
CA SER A 308 8.93 -13.80 -22.64
C SER A 308 7.73 -14.43 -23.36
N HIS A 309 7.45 -15.72 -23.09
CA HIS A 309 6.38 -16.50 -23.73
C HIS A 309 5.25 -16.89 -22.77
N LEU A 310 5.28 -16.38 -21.54
CA LEU A 310 4.31 -16.74 -20.51
C LEU A 310 2.90 -16.29 -20.91
N LYS A 311 1.95 -17.24 -20.92
CA LYS A 311 0.54 -16.92 -21.22
C LYS A 311 -0.03 -15.94 -20.20
N VAL A 312 -0.93 -15.07 -20.66
CA VAL A 312 -1.70 -14.14 -19.80
C VAL A 312 -2.36 -14.91 -18.65
N GLY A 313 -2.28 -14.37 -17.44
CA GLY A 313 -2.83 -14.96 -16.21
C GLY A 313 -1.92 -15.99 -15.53
N LYS A 314 -0.84 -16.42 -16.18
CA LYS A 314 0.18 -17.28 -15.58
C LYS A 314 1.34 -16.47 -15.01
N ALA A 315 1.93 -16.96 -13.94
CA ALA A 315 3.09 -16.35 -13.28
C ALA A 315 4.10 -17.42 -12.85
N VAL A 316 5.38 -17.18 -13.12
CA VAL A 316 6.47 -17.90 -12.45
C VAL A 316 6.52 -17.44 -11.00
N THR A 317 6.25 -18.37 -10.09
CA THR A 317 6.13 -18.13 -8.65
C THR A 317 7.34 -18.70 -7.94
N VAL A 318 7.97 -17.87 -7.11
CA VAL A 318 9.17 -18.23 -6.34
C VAL A 318 9.04 -17.75 -4.90
N GLY A 319 9.75 -18.42 -3.99
CA GLY A 319 9.83 -18.02 -2.59
C GLY A 319 9.56 -19.17 -1.63
N SER A 320 9.01 -18.84 -0.46
CA SER A 320 8.68 -19.80 0.59
C SER A 320 7.33 -20.46 0.31
N LEU A 321 7.30 -21.52 -0.50
CA LEU A 321 6.06 -22.12 -1.03
C LEU A 321 5.77 -23.52 -0.45
N GLU A 322 4.49 -23.86 -0.30
CA GLU A 322 4.00 -25.21 0.04
C GLU A 322 2.82 -25.63 -0.83
N ILE A 323 2.74 -26.93 -1.13
CA ILE A 323 1.58 -27.58 -1.77
C ILE A 323 1.19 -28.78 -0.92
N ALA A 324 -0.06 -28.85 -0.49
CA ALA A 324 -0.55 -29.91 0.43
C ALA A 324 0.35 -30.10 1.66
N GLY A 325 0.92 -29.00 2.19
CA GLY A 325 1.83 -28.99 3.34
C GLY A 325 3.27 -29.44 3.05
N ARG A 326 3.63 -29.73 1.79
CA ARG A 326 5.00 -30.08 1.39
C ARG A 326 5.73 -28.86 0.82
N PRO A 327 6.95 -28.54 1.27
CA PRO A 327 7.72 -27.43 0.73
C PRO A 327 8.02 -27.58 -0.77
N VAL A 328 7.95 -26.48 -1.51
CA VAL A 328 8.37 -26.37 -2.91
C VAL A 328 9.61 -25.47 -2.96
N ASN A 329 10.75 -26.05 -3.30
CA ASN A 329 12.07 -25.38 -3.24
C ASN A 329 12.59 -24.95 -4.61
N HIS A 330 11.74 -24.96 -5.63
CA HIS A 330 12.08 -24.53 -6.98
C HIS A 330 10.96 -23.63 -7.54
N PRO A 331 11.24 -22.78 -8.54
CA PRO A 331 10.20 -22.01 -9.20
C PRO A 331 9.12 -22.92 -9.79
N ILE A 332 7.86 -22.45 -9.76
CA ILE A 332 6.70 -23.14 -10.32
C ILE A 332 5.82 -22.16 -11.09
N ILE A 333 5.07 -22.63 -12.08
CA ILE A 333 4.09 -21.80 -12.79
C ILE A 333 2.75 -21.93 -12.09
N THR A 334 2.16 -20.80 -11.71
CA THR A 334 0.83 -20.75 -11.10
C THR A 334 -0.14 -19.92 -11.95
N SER A 335 -1.42 -20.26 -11.89
CA SER A 335 -2.53 -19.50 -12.47
C SER A 335 -3.53 -19.12 -11.38
N SER A 336 -4.47 -18.24 -11.73
CA SER A 336 -5.61 -17.92 -10.88
C SER A 336 -6.70 -19.00 -10.95
N HIS A 337 -7.55 -19.09 -9.92
CA HIS A 337 -8.82 -19.85 -9.97
C HIS A 337 -9.76 -19.39 -11.09
N TYR A 338 -9.67 -18.13 -11.50
CA TYR A 338 -10.55 -17.52 -12.51
C TYR A 338 -10.20 -17.90 -13.97
N GLY A 339 -9.49 -19.01 -14.19
CA GLY A 339 -9.13 -19.46 -15.55
C GLY A 339 -10.35 -19.62 -16.46
N GLU A 340 -10.39 -18.85 -17.56
CA GLU A 340 -11.46 -18.79 -18.58
C GLU A 340 -12.87 -18.37 -18.10
N MET A 341 -13.09 -18.07 -16.82
CA MET A 341 -14.39 -17.59 -16.32
C MET A 341 -14.48 -16.06 -16.37
N GLY A 342 -14.80 -15.53 -17.54
CA GLY A 342 -15.04 -14.10 -17.78
C GLY A 342 -16.28 -13.48 -17.12
N ASN A 343 -16.99 -14.21 -16.23
CA ASN A 343 -18.32 -13.81 -15.74
C ASN A 343 -18.40 -13.42 -14.25
N LEU A 344 -17.30 -13.46 -13.48
CA LEU A 344 -17.29 -13.12 -12.04
C LEU A 344 -16.61 -11.79 -11.71
N MET A 345 -16.01 -11.10 -12.70
CA MET A 345 -15.40 -9.80 -12.47
C MET A 345 -16.21 -8.72 -13.17
N LEU A 346 -16.78 -7.83 -12.36
CA LEU A 346 -17.41 -6.62 -12.87
C LEU A 346 -16.28 -5.59 -13.07
N LYS A 347 -16.18 -5.05 -14.30
CA LYS A 347 -15.41 -3.82 -14.50
C LYS A 347 -16.29 -2.66 -14.02
N ILE A 348 -15.69 -1.78 -13.23
CA ILE A 348 -16.26 -0.48 -12.84
C ILE A 348 -16.45 0.38 -14.10
#